data_AF-A0A9X5H924-F1
#
_entry.id   AF-A0A9X5H924-F1
#
_cell.length_a   1.000
_cell.length_b   1.000
_cell.length_c   1.000
_cell.angle_alpha   90.00
_cell.angle_beta   90.00
_cell.angle_gamma   90.00
#
_symmetry.space_group_name_H-M   'P 1'
#
loop_
_entity.id
_entity.type
_entity.pdbx_description
1 polymer ?
#
loop_
_entity_poly.entity_id
_entity_poly.type
_entity_poly.pdbx_seq_one_letter_code
_entity_poly.pdbx_strand_id
1 'polypeptide(L)'
;MKDGKAIVTTVENEEMLLQLSKTYEFEGEKISQLDLSGLEEITADNMIKANKVMVTSGAVAIMPENDLYYTLIIAADATGIPIEFFKKLRPRDAVKVKNRVSNFFYGEE
;
A
#
# COMPACT_ATOMS: atom_id res chain seq x y z
N MET A 1 6.29 8.06 30.92
CA MET A 1 7.05 7.63 29.73
C MET A 1 6.62 6.20 29.50
N LYS A 2 5.75 5.95 28.51
CA LYS A 2 5.22 4.61 28.24
C LYS A 2 5.86 4.09 26.97
N ASP A 3 6.36 2.89 27.08
CA ASP A 3 7.22 2.17 26.18
C ASP A 3 6.64 2.12 24.76
N GLY A 4 7.34 2.76 23.82
CA GLY A 4 7.13 2.58 22.40
C GLY A 4 7.59 1.18 22.04
N LYS A 5 6.63 0.26 21.94
CA LYS A 5 6.86 -1.09 21.44
C LYS A 5 7.26 -0.98 19.97
N ALA A 6 8.56 -0.97 19.70
CA ALA A 6 9.08 -1.18 18.36
C ALA A 6 8.59 -2.57 17.92
N ILE A 7 7.63 -2.60 17.00
CA ILE A 7 7.26 -3.82 16.30
C ILE A 7 8.39 -4.05 15.30
N VAL A 8 9.36 -4.87 15.69
CA VAL A 8 10.31 -5.45 14.75
C VAL A 8 9.62 -6.67 14.17
N THR A 9 8.92 -6.48 13.06
CA THR A 9 8.47 -7.59 12.22
C THR A 9 9.73 -8.14 11.54
N THR A 10 10.06 -9.39 11.85
CA THR A 10 11.13 -10.13 11.17
C THR A 10 10.71 -10.33 9.72
N VAL A 11 11.31 -9.56 8.82
CA VAL A 11 10.97 -9.58 7.40
C VAL A 11 11.75 -10.73 6.74
N GLU A 12 11.11 -11.87 6.55
CA GLU A 12 11.70 -13.02 5.84
C GLU A 12 11.71 -12.80 4.30
N ASN A 13 11.06 -11.74 3.80
CA ASN A 13 11.06 -11.36 2.40
C ASN A 13 11.54 -9.91 2.22
N GLU A 14 12.85 -9.70 2.14
CA GLU A 14 13.44 -8.41 1.72
C GLU A 14 12.86 -7.93 0.39
N GLU A 15 12.43 -8.88 -0.44
CA GLU A 15 11.74 -8.60 -1.69
C GLU A 15 10.51 -7.75 -1.48
N MET A 16 9.71 -7.87 -0.42
CA MET A 16 8.45 -7.12 -0.24
C MET A 16 8.59 -5.77 0.48
N LEU A 17 9.81 -5.40 0.88
CA LEU A 17 10.08 -4.08 1.45
C LEU A 17 10.24 -3.03 0.35
N LEU A 18 9.52 -1.92 0.49
CA LEU A 18 9.59 -0.78 -0.43
C LEU A 18 10.19 0.43 0.28
N GLN A 19 11.41 0.80 -0.10
CA GLN A 19 12.07 2.02 0.39
C GLN A 19 11.48 3.27 -0.25
N LEU A 20 11.00 4.18 0.60
CA LEU A 20 10.48 5.49 0.20
C LEU A 20 11.62 6.47 -0.04
N SER A 21 11.40 7.47 -0.89
CA SER A 21 12.40 8.50 -1.21
C SER A 21 12.73 9.43 -0.04
N LYS A 22 11.91 9.42 1.01
CA LYS A 22 12.09 10.18 2.24
C LYS A 22 11.34 9.52 3.40
N THR A 23 11.67 9.92 4.61
CA THR A 23 10.84 9.67 5.79
C THR A 23 9.63 10.59 5.80
N TYR A 24 8.45 10.01 5.95
CA TYR A 24 7.18 10.71 6.14
C TYR A 24 6.81 10.68 7.63
N GLU A 25 6.32 11.79 8.15
CA GLU A 25 5.70 11.84 9.47
C GLU A 25 4.18 11.74 9.29
N PHE A 26 3.57 10.74 9.93
CA PHE A 26 2.14 10.47 9.83
C PHE A 26 1.64 9.95 11.18
N GLU A 27 0.63 10.60 11.76
CA GLU A 27 0.02 10.22 13.04
C GLU A 27 1.02 10.02 14.21
N GLY A 28 2.14 10.74 14.19
CA GLY A 28 3.20 10.64 15.19
C GLY A 28 4.26 9.57 14.89
N GLU A 29 4.10 8.81 13.81
CA GLU A 29 5.05 7.81 13.35
C GLU A 29 5.93 8.31 12.21
N LYS A 30 7.15 7.74 12.12
CA LYS A 30 8.13 8.04 11.07
C LYS A 30 8.24 6.84 10.13
N ILE A 31 7.76 7.01 8.91
CA ILE A 31 7.67 5.94 7.90
C ILE A 31 8.65 6.24 6.76
N SER A 32 9.72 5.45 6.64
CA SER A 32 10.69 5.54 5.53
C SER A 32 10.65 4.33 4.59
N GLN A 33 9.93 3.28 4.98
CA GLN A 33 9.75 2.05 4.22
C GLN A 33 8.35 1.51 4.44
N LEU A 34 7.86 0.74 3.47
CA LEU A 34 6.58 0.03 3.55
C LEU A 34 6.85 -1.46 3.45
N ASP A 35 6.23 -2.23 4.34
CA ASP A 35 6.18 -3.68 4.24
C ASP A 35 4.91 -4.05 3.46
N LEU A 36 5.10 -4.60 2.25
CA LEU A 36 4.00 -5.00 1.37
C LEU A 36 3.81 -6.53 1.34
N SER A 37 4.40 -7.28 2.27
CA SER A 37 4.22 -8.74 2.38
C SER A 37 2.76 -9.15 2.56
N GLY A 38 1.94 -8.30 3.20
CA GLY A 38 0.50 -8.50 3.34
C GLY A 38 -0.27 -8.55 2.02
N LEU A 39 0.36 -8.26 0.87
CA LEU A 39 -0.24 -8.51 -0.45
C LEU A 39 -0.56 -9.99 -0.68
N GLU A 40 0.19 -10.92 -0.07
CA GLU A 40 -0.06 -12.37 -0.14
C GLU A 40 -1.39 -12.77 0.51
N GLU A 41 -1.90 -11.96 1.44
CA GLU A 41 -3.16 -12.18 2.16
C GLU A 41 -4.35 -11.42 1.54
N ILE A 42 -4.12 -10.65 0.48
CA ILE A 42 -5.19 -9.91 -0.21
C ILE A 42 -6.11 -10.90 -0.91
N THR A 43 -7.40 -10.83 -0.57
CA THR A 43 -8.44 -11.67 -1.16
C THR A 43 -9.25 -10.92 -2.22
N ALA A 44 -10.06 -11.67 -2.98
CA ALA A 44 -11.02 -11.06 -3.90
C ALA A 44 -12.02 -10.12 -3.21
N ASP A 45 -12.38 -10.35 -1.94
CA ASP A 45 -13.29 -9.45 -1.20
C ASP A 45 -12.62 -8.09 -0.93
N ASN A 46 -11.32 -8.09 -0.62
CA ASN A 46 -10.53 -6.86 -0.49
C ASN A 46 -10.53 -6.07 -1.81
N MET A 47 -10.31 -6.76 -2.94
CA MET A 47 -10.35 -6.17 -4.28
C MET A 47 -11.73 -5.56 -4.62
N ILE A 48 -12.80 -6.28 -4.33
CA ILE A 48 -14.18 -5.80 -4.55
C ILE A 48 -14.46 -4.55 -3.70
N LYS A 49 -14.05 -4.55 -2.43
CA LYS A 49 -14.19 -3.38 -1.55
C LYS A 49 -13.39 -2.20 -2.08
N ALA A 50 -12.15 -2.40 -2.50
CA ALA A 50 -11.32 -1.35 -3.09
C ALA A 50 -11.96 -0.75 -4.34
N ASN A 51 -12.51 -1.59 -5.23
CA ASN A 51 -13.21 -1.12 -6.43
C ASN A 51 -14.47 -0.29 -6.07
N LYS A 52 -15.27 -0.75 -5.10
CA LYS A 52 -16.44 0.01 -4.62
C LYS A 52 -16.06 1.38 -4.05
N VAL A 53 -14.98 1.45 -3.27
CA VAL A 53 -14.46 2.72 -2.73
C VAL A 53 -14.03 3.66 -3.85
N MET A 54 -13.30 3.16 -4.86
CA MET A 54 -12.88 3.93 -6.02
C MET A 54 -14.08 4.50 -6.78
N VAL A 55 -15.07 3.66 -7.11
CA VAL A 55 -16.29 4.06 -7.84
C VAL A 55 -17.11 5.09 -7.05
N THR A 56 -17.27 4.87 -5.74
CA THR A 56 -17.99 5.80 -4.86
C THR A 56 -17.30 7.17 -4.75
N SER A 57 -15.97 7.20 -4.96
CA SER A 57 -15.19 8.44 -5.00
C SER A 57 -15.26 9.17 -6.35
N GLY A 58 -16.07 8.69 -7.30
CA GLY A 58 -16.26 9.29 -8.62
C GLY A 58 -15.21 8.89 -9.66
N ALA A 59 -14.31 7.96 -9.34
CA ALA A 59 -13.31 7.46 -10.26
C ALA A 59 -13.79 6.17 -10.95
N VAL A 60 -13.53 6.05 -12.25
CA VAL A 60 -13.80 4.83 -13.03
C VAL A 60 -12.54 4.48 -13.81
N ALA A 61 -12.08 3.24 -13.66
CA ALA A 61 -10.93 2.72 -14.39
C ALA A 61 -11.36 1.52 -15.23
N ILE A 62 -10.87 1.47 -16.47
CA ILE A 62 -11.04 0.31 -17.37
C ILE A 62 -10.32 -0.91 -16.80
N MET A 63 -9.18 -0.68 -16.16
CA MET A 63 -8.29 -1.69 -15.59
C MET A 63 -7.89 -1.28 -14.16
N PRO A 64 -8.72 -1.60 -13.15
CA PRO A 64 -8.54 -1.13 -11.77
C PRO A 64 -7.19 -1.48 -11.17
N GLU A 65 -6.67 -2.67 -11.46
CA GLU A 65 -5.37 -3.15 -10.98
C GLU A 65 -4.17 -2.33 -11.48
N ASN A 66 -4.40 -1.45 -12.46
CA ASN A 66 -3.43 -0.48 -12.99
C ASN A 66 -3.73 0.97 -12.61
N ASP A 67 -4.86 1.22 -11.95
CA ASP A 67 -5.26 2.54 -11.47
C ASP A 67 -4.50 2.92 -10.20
N LEU A 68 -4.10 4.20 -10.11
CA LEU A 68 -3.36 4.69 -8.96
C LEU A 68 -4.20 4.62 -7.69
N TYR A 69 -5.45 5.07 -7.73
CA TYR A 69 -6.24 5.15 -6.51
C TYR A 69 -6.61 3.76 -5.99
N TYR A 70 -7.00 2.85 -6.88
CA TYR A 70 -7.26 1.45 -6.54
C TYR A 70 -6.04 0.78 -5.91
N THR A 71 -4.86 0.86 -6.54
CA THR A 71 -3.64 0.22 -6.02
C THR A 71 -3.19 0.79 -4.67
N LEU A 72 -3.42 2.08 -4.41
CA LEU A 72 -3.16 2.66 -3.09
C LEU A 72 -4.16 2.17 -2.02
N ILE A 73 -5.42 1.88 -2.37
CA ILE A 73 -6.38 1.27 -1.44
C ILE A 73 -5.94 -0.15 -1.08
N ILE A 74 -5.50 -0.94 -2.05
CA ILE A 74 -4.96 -2.29 -1.80
C ILE A 74 -3.71 -2.22 -0.92
N ALA A 75 -2.78 -1.29 -1.18
CA ALA A 75 -1.60 -1.12 -0.34
C ALA A 75 -1.96 -0.72 1.11
N ALA A 76 -2.98 0.13 1.28
CA ALA A 76 -3.48 0.48 2.61
C ALA A 76 -4.01 -0.75 3.36
N ASP A 77 -4.76 -1.60 2.67
CA ASP A 77 -5.29 -2.84 3.25
C ASP A 77 -4.16 -3.83 3.61
N ALA A 78 -3.22 -4.04 2.68
CA ALA A 78 -2.09 -4.96 2.86
C ALA A 78 -1.13 -4.54 3.99
N THR A 79 -0.94 -3.24 4.20
CA THR A 79 -0.02 -2.70 5.22
C THR A 79 -0.71 -2.40 6.56
N GLY A 80 -2.04 -2.30 6.57
CA GLY A 80 -2.80 -1.74 7.69
C GLY A 80 -2.62 -0.23 7.89
N ILE A 81 -1.88 0.46 7.02
CA ILE A 81 -1.65 1.91 7.11
C ILE A 81 -2.83 2.65 6.43
N PRO A 82 -3.39 3.72 7.01
CA PRO A 82 -4.52 4.44 6.42
C PRO A 82 -4.25 4.99 5.02
N ILE A 83 -5.27 4.98 4.14
CA ILE A 83 -5.19 5.50 2.76
C ILE A 83 -4.75 6.97 2.70
N GLU A 84 -5.01 7.74 3.76
CA GLU A 84 -4.60 9.14 3.94
C GLU A 84 -3.08 9.29 3.94
N PHE A 85 -2.33 8.30 4.41
CA PHE A 85 -0.88 8.26 4.29
C PHE A 85 -0.47 8.16 2.82
N PHE A 86 -1.04 7.18 2.11
CA PHE A 86 -0.72 6.91 0.71
C PHE A 86 -1.06 8.09 -0.21
N LYS A 87 -2.16 8.80 0.06
CA LYS A 87 -2.54 10.04 -0.64
C LYS A 87 -1.54 11.19 -0.44
N LYS A 88 -0.72 11.16 0.62
CA LYS A 88 0.32 12.17 0.90
C LYS A 88 1.69 11.82 0.29
N LEU A 89 1.84 10.64 -0.33
CA LEU A 89 3.09 10.23 -0.96
C LEU A 89 3.46 11.19 -2.09
N ARG A 90 4.77 11.45 -2.23
CA ARG A 90 5.28 12.13 -3.42
C ARG A 90 5.02 11.27 -4.65
N PRO A 91 4.87 11.88 -5.84
CA PRO A 91 4.56 11.15 -7.07
C PRO A 91 5.47 9.93 -7.33
N ARG A 92 6.78 10.06 -7.09
CA ARG A 92 7.74 8.96 -7.26
C ARG A 92 7.47 7.78 -6.33
N ASP A 93 7.11 8.04 -5.08
CA ASP A 93 6.81 7.00 -4.09
C ASP A 93 5.44 6.38 -4.34
N ALA A 94 4.44 7.20 -4.70
CA ALA A 94 3.11 6.71 -5.08
C ALA A 94 3.17 5.78 -6.29
N VAL A 95 3.95 6.12 -7.32
CA VAL A 95 4.17 5.27 -8.50
C VAL A 95 4.91 3.98 -8.15
N LYS A 96 5.89 4.03 -7.23
CA LYS A 96 6.56 2.81 -6.76
C LYS A 96 5.57 1.86 -6.09
N VAL A 97 4.71 2.37 -5.20
CA VAL A 97 3.67 1.57 -4.53
C VAL A 97 2.71 0.99 -5.58
N LYS A 98 2.20 1.83 -6.49
CA LYS A 98 1.33 1.40 -7.60
C LYS A 98 1.97 0.25 -8.39
N ASN A 99 3.19 0.45 -8.87
CA ASN A 99 3.88 -0.56 -9.68
C ASN A 99 4.12 -1.85 -8.89
N ARG A 100 4.41 -1.77 -7.59
CA ARG A 100 4.55 -2.98 -6.77
C ARG A 100 3.25 -3.77 -6.72
N VAL A 101 2.14 -3.11 -6.41
CA VAL A 101 0.82 -3.74 -6.31
C VAL A 101 0.38 -4.28 -7.67
N SER A 102 0.52 -3.50 -8.74
CA SER A 102 0.19 -3.96 -10.09
C SER A 102 1.04 -5.16 -10.50
N ASN A 103 2.36 -5.12 -10.27
CA ASN A 103 3.25 -6.24 -10.58
C ASN A 103 2.90 -7.49 -9.78
N PHE A 104 2.43 -7.35 -8.54
CA PHE A 104 1.96 -8.48 -7.75
C PHE A 104 0.73 -9.14 -8.39
N PHE A 105 -0.22 -8.35 -8.92
CA PHE A 105 -1.40 -8.89 -9.61
C PHE A 105 -1.10 -9.53 -10.97
N TYR A 106 -0.07 -9.05 -11.68
CA TYR A 106 0.32 -9.57 -13.00
C TYR A 106 1.47 -10.58 -12.96
N GLY A 107 2.07 -10.79 -11.79
CA GLY A 107 3.06 -11.83 -11.60
C GLY A 107 2.36 -13.19 -11.66
N GLU A 108 2.38 -13.81 -12.83
CA GLU A 108 2.12 -15.25 -12.98
C GLU A 108 3.38 -16.03 -12.53
N GLU A 109 3.16 -17.02 -11.65
CA GLU A 109 4.04 -18.15 -11.25
C GLU A 109 5.42 -17.87 -10.63
#